data_AF-A0A5M3X3Q8-F1
#
_entry.id   AF-A0A5M3X3Q8-F1
#
_cell.length_a   1.000
_cell.length_b   1.000
_cell.length_c   1.000
_cell.angle_alpha   90.00
_cell.angle_beta   90.00
_cell.angle_gamma   90.00
#
_symmetry.space_group_name_H-M   'P 1'
#
loop_
_entity.id
_entity.type
_entity.pdbx_description
1 polymer ?
#
loop_
_entity_poly.entity_id
_entity_poly.type
_entity_poly.pdbx_seq_one_letter_code
_entity_poly.pdbx_strand_id
1 'polypeptide(L)'
;MRRAVALRLQAALATAAIVAAVGVALPALQASAAVGSATGYASANGGTTGGAGGQTVRATTGTAIHAALCGRASSSTPITIEVEGTINHGNTTKVSGASCNTAAGLIELKQISNVTIIGVGNGAVFDQLGIHIREARNIILQNVTIRNVKKSGSPTSNGGDAIGMESGVRNIWVDHVTLEASGGESEGFDGLFDMKDDTQYVTLSYSILRNSGRGGLIGSSESDRSNSFITFHHNLYENIDSRTPLLRGGIAHIYNNSYVSLHESGINSRAGARAKVENNYFKDSKDVLGTFYTSEAGYWQVSGNIFDNVTWSSPGSENNPAGPNPQSNTTVSVPYSYGLDGASCVPNIVRQTAGANKGLQVSNGSCSPQTPSPTPSASPSPSASPSPSASPSPSTSPPPSGTNLSIGAGSDGSSKADGTSYGNVRDGDMSTYWSPAGSTGDISIKWSSAKTVSRIIIREASGSAGSIGSWQVINGGTGAVLKSGSGAGAITFASTSLSKITFRIASSTGTPKVAEFETYAA
;
A
#
# COMPACT_ATOMS: atom_id res chain seq x y z
N MET A 1 38.46 -67.34 73.66
CA MET A 1 39.47 -66.29 73.95
C MET A 1 39.15 -65.05 73.11
N ARG A 2 39.07 -63.86 73.75
CA ARG A 2 39.23 -62.47 73.23
C ARG A 2 38.27 -61.99 72.10
N ARG A 3 37.34 -61.06 72.37
CA ARG A 3 37.41 -59.57 72.18
C ARG A 3 37.73 -59.16 70.72
N ALA A 4 37.20 -58.14 70.05
CA ALA A 4 36.27 -57.03 70.31
C ALA A 4 36.06 -56.24 68.99
N VAL A 5 34.93 -55.51 68.88
CA VAL A 5 34.74 -54.12 68.36
C VAL A 5 35.29 -53.71 66.97
N ALA A 6 34.43 -53.19 66.07
CA ALA A 6 34.38 -51.77 65.66
C ALA A 6 33.65 -51.51 64.31
N LEU A 7 32.75 -50.52 64.33
CA LEU A 7 32.15 -49.80 63.19
C LEU A 7 33.19 -49.17 62.24
N ARG A 8 32.80 -48.94 60.96
CA ARG A 8 32.72 -47.59 60.35
C ARG A 8 32.00 -47.55 58.99
N LEU A 9 31.21 -46.49 58.83
CA LEU A 9 30.47 -46.02 57.64
C LEU A 9 31.37 -45.59 56.47
N GLN A 10 30.77 -45.54 55.26
CA GLN A 10 30.82 -44.51 54.19
C GLN A 10 30.86 -45.18 52.81
N ALA A 11 30.24 -44.72 51.72
CA ALA A 11 29.17 -43.76 51.43
C ALA A 11 28.76 -44.07 49.97
N ALA A 12 27.47 -44.10 49.66
CA ALA A 12 26.99 -44.32 48.30
C ALA A 12 27.09 -43.02 47.49
N LEU A 13 27.87 -43.02 46.41
CA LEU A 13 27.87 -41.97 45.40
C LEU A 13 26.90 -42.35 44.29
N ALA A 14 25.73 -41.71 44.28
CA ALA A 14 24.81 -41.70 43.15
C ALA A 14 25.27 -40.63 42.15
N THR A 15 25.63 -41.05 40.94
CA THR A 15 25.98 -40.14 39.84
C THR A 15 24.70 -39.65 39.17
N ALA A 16 24.34 -38.39 39.37
CA ALA A 16 23.24 -37.73 38.65
C ALA A 16 23.74 -37.33 37.26
N ALA A 17 23.21 -37.97 36.21
CA ALA A 17 23.41 -37.53 34.83
C ALA A 17 22.41 -36.42 34.51
N ILE A 18 22.91 -35.18 34.36
CA ILE A 18 22.14 -34.05 33.85
C ILE A 18 22.06 -34.20 32.32
N VAL A 19 20.89 -34.59 31.80
CA VAL A 19 20.59 -34.50 30.37
C VAL A 19 20.28 -33.03 30.07
N ALA A 20 21.22 -32.32 29.47
CA ALA A 20 20.97 -31.01 28.89
C ALA A 20 20.12 -31.20 27.63
N ALA A 21 18.82 -30.93 27.73
CA ALA A 21 17.95 -30.84 26.56
C ALA A 21 18.37 -29.60 25.75
N VAL A 22 19.07 -29.83 24.64
CA VAL A 22 19.29 -28.82 23.61
C VAL A 22 17.94 -28.59 22.93
N GLY A 23 17.19 -27.59 23.43
CA GLY A 23 16.01 -27.09 22.75
C GLY A 23 16.44 -26.44 21.45
N VAL A 24 16.26 -27.15 20.34
CA VAL A 24 16.32 -26.55 19.01
C VAL A 24 15.12 -25.61 18.91
N ALA A 25 15.37 -24.33 19.16
CA ALA A 25 14.41 -23.27 18.88
C ALA A 25 14.23 -23.22 17.35
N LEU A 26 13.16 -23.83 16.85
CA LEU A 26 12.67 -23.56 15.51
C LEU A 26 12.38 -22.05 15.42
N PRO A 27 12.79 -21.35 14.36
CA PRO A 27 12.41 -19.96 14.19
C PRO A 27 10.88 -19.92 14.11
N ALA A 28 10.25 -19.26 15.07
CA ALA A 28 8.84 -18.93 14.99
C ALA A 28 8.67 -18.02 13.77
N LEU A 29 8.01 -18.52 12.73
CA LEU A 29 7.56 -17.70 11.61
C LEU A 29 6.66 -16.60 12.21
N GLN A 30 7.13 -15.36 12.12
CA GLN A 30 6.39 -14.21 12.62
C GLN A 30 5.03 -14.14 11.93
N ALA A 31 3.98 -13.92 12.72
CA ALA A 31 2.67 -13.53 12.21
C ALA A 31 2.82 -12.23 11.40
N SER A 32 2.28 -12.21 10.20
CA SER A 32 2.40 -11.07 9.29
C SER A 32 1.01 -10.47 9.13
N ALA A 33 0.75 -9.38 9.85
CA ALA A 33 -0.25 -8.42 9.41
C ALA A 33 0.08 -7.95 7.98
N ALA A 34 -0.91 -7.47 7.22
CA ALA A 34 -0.65 -6.81 5.94
C ALA A 34 0.51 -5.82 6.09
N VAL A 35 1.52 -5.98 5.24
CA VAL A 35 2.75 -5.19 5.35
C VAL A 35 2.61 -4.01 4.41
N GLY A 36 2.63 -2.80 4.98
CA GLY A 36 2.58 -1.55 4.21
C GLY A 36 1.25 -0.80 4.30
N SER A 37 1.19 0.32 3.59
CA SER A 37 0.01 1.17 3.45
C SER A 37 -0.39 1.22 1.98
N ALA A 38 -1.70 1.24 1.72
CA ALA A 38 -2.20 1.31 0.35
C ALA A 38 -1.64 2.53 -0.38
N THR A 39 -1.26 2.30 -1.64
CA THR A 39 -0.76 3.32 -2.57
C THR A 39 -1.83 3.63 -3.63
N GLY A 40 -1.54 4.58 -4.52
CA GLY A 40 -2.41 4.85 -5.65
C GLY A 40 -3.77 5.40 -5.23
N TYR A 41 -4.79 5.18 -6.06
CA TYR A 41 -6.13 5.66 -5.74
C TYR A 41 -6.76 4.93 -4.54
N ALA A 42 -6.33 3.72 -4.19
CA ALA A 42 -6.77 3.04 -2.97
C ALA A 42 -6.35 3.80 -1.68
N SER A 43 -5.35 4.69 -1.74
CA SER A 43 -4.97 5.56 -0.62
C SER A 43 -5.86 6.81 -0.48
N ALA A 44 -6.66 7.13 -1.49
CA ALA A 44 -7.59 8.26 -1.48
C ALA A 44 -8.94 7.85 -0.83
N ASN A 45 -9.91 8.78 -0.80
CA ASN A 45 -11.27 8.51 -0.30
C ASN A 45 -11.31 7.90 1.13
N GLY A 46 -10.48 8.41 2.03
CA GLY A 46 -10.35 7.88 3.40
C GLY A 46 -9.35 6.72 3.55
N GLY A 47 -8.78 6.23 2.46
CA GLY A 47 -7.72 5.22 2.44
C GLY A 47 -8.22 3.78 2.50
N THR A 48 -7.28 2.84 2.42
CA THR A 48 -7.52 1.41 2.53
C THR A 48 -6.60 0.82 3.59
N THR A 49 -7.19 0.33 4.68
CA THR A 49 -6.53 -0.27 5.85
C THR A 49 -6.92 -1.74 6.06
N GLY A 50 -7.90 -2.24 5.30
CA GLY A 50 -8.39 -3.61 5.39
C GLY A 50 -8.83 -3.98 6.81
N GLY A 51 -8.29 -5.09 7.29
CA GLY A 51 -8.53 -5.66 8.62
C GLY A 51 -7.74 -5.04 9.77
N ALA A 52 -6.99 -3.95 9.56
CA ALA A 52 -6.15 -3.35 10.60
C ALA A 52 -6.96 -2.95 11.83
N GLY A 53 -6.40 -3.19 13.03
CA GLY A 53 -7.06 -2.97 14.32
C GLY A 53 -8.10 -4.03 14.69
N GLY A 54 -8.32 -5.03 13.82
CA GLY A 54 -9.22 -6.16 14.04
C GLY A 54 -8.55 -7.41 14.56
N GLN A 55 -9.33 -8.48 14.65
CA GLN A 55 -8.80 -9.81 14.96
C GLN A 55 -7.94 -10.32 13.79
N THR A 56 -6.85 -11.02 14.12
CA THR A 56 -6.11 -11.83 13.14
C THR A 56 -6.41 -13.30 13.37
N VAL A 57 -6.76 -14.02 12.30
CA VAL A 57 -7.07 -15.46 12.33
C VAL A 57 -6.35 -16.19 11.22
N ARG A 58 -6.10 -17.49 11.42
CA ARG A 58 -5.54 -18.36 10.39
C ARG A 58 -6.62 -19.19 9.71
N ALA A 59 -6.49 -19.37 8.40
CA ALA A 59 -7.37 -20.20 7.59
C ALA A 59 -6.57 -21.08 6.63
N THR A 60 -6.89 -22.38 6.60
CA THR A 60 -6.27 -23.37 5.68
C THR A 60 -7.28 -23.97 4.70
N THR A 61 -8.55 -23.53 4.76
CA THR A 61 -9.64 -23.97 3.90
C THR A 61 -10.57 -22.79 3.60
N GLY A 62 -11.33 -22.87 2.51
CA GLY A 62 -12.30 -21.82 2.18
C GLY A 62 -13.44 -21.76 3.20
N THR A 63 -13.82 -22.89 3.78
CA THR A 63 -14.75 -22.93 4.92
C THR A 63 -14.23 -22.15 6.12
N ALA A 64 -12.92 -22.22 6.42
CA ALA A 64 -12.32 -21.45 7.51
C ALA A 64 -12.30 -19.94 7.21
N ILE A 65 -12.10 -19.55 5.94
CA ILE A 65 -12.26 -18.16 5.50
C ILE A 65 -13.70 -17.70 5.74
N HIS A 66 -14.70 -18.48 5.32
CA HIS A 66 -16.09 -18.16 5.57
C HIS A 66 -16.42 -18.08 7.07
N ALA A 67 -15.94 -19.01 7.88
CA ALA A 67 -16.12 -18.97 9.33
C ALA A 67 -15.51 -17.71 9.95
N ALA A 68 -14.32 -17.30 9.51
CA ALA A 68 -13.69 -16.06 9.93
C ALA A 68 -14.55 -14.83 9.59
N LEU A 69 -15.07 -14.74 8.36
CA LEU A 69 -15.92 -13.63 7.93
C LEU A 69 -17.25 -13.58 8.70
N CYS A 70 -17.89 -14.72 8.90
CA CYS A 70 -19.19 -14.86 9.56
C CYS A 70 -19.13 -14.81 11.09
N GLY A 71 -17.96 -15.04 11.68
CA GLY A 71 -17.74 -15.03 13.13
C GLY A 71 -17.57 -13.63 13.74
N ARG A 72 -17.57 -12.59 12.90
CA ARG A 72 -17.38 -11.20 13.33
C ARG A 72 -18.65 -10.61 13.94
N ALA A 73 -18.49 -9.64 14.84
CA ALA A 73 -19.61 -8.97 15.51
C ALA A 73 -20.55 -8.23 14.52
N SER A 74 -20.01 -7.69 13.44
CA SER A 74 -20.77 -7.07 12.34
C SER A 74 -20.03 -7.24 11.02
N SER A 75 -20.71 -6.98 9.89
CA SER A 75 -20.10 -7.01 8.56
C SER A 75 -18.97 -5.97 8.38
N SER A 76 -18.93 -4.96 9.25
CA SER A 76 -17.92 -3.89 9.28
C SER A 76 -16.85 -4.07 10.36
N THR A 77 -16.89 -5.12 11.16
CA THR A 77 -15.84 -5.38 12.17
C THR A 77 -14.55 -5.76 11.46
N PRO A 78 -13.41 -5.07 11.70
CA PRO A 78 -12.17 -5.38 10.99
C PRO A 78 -11.65 -6.81 11.26
N ILE A 79 -11.12 -7.46 10.22
CA ILE A 79 -10.48 -8.79 10.34
C ILE A 79 -9.31 -8.96 9.37
N THR A 80 -8.22 -9.55 9.86
CA THR A 80 -7.12 -10.07 9.02
C THR A 80 -7.18 -11.58 9.01
N ILE A 81 -7.25 -12.17 7.81
CA ILE A 81 -7.30 -13.61 7.58
C ILE A 81 -5.96 -14.00 6.94
N GLU A 82 -5.09 -14.59 7.75
CA GLU A 82 -3.84 -15.20 7.31
C GLU A 82 -4.17 -16.57 6.69
N VAL A 83 -3.99 -16.68 5.38
CA VAL A 83 -4.27 -17.90 4.62
C VAL A 83 -2.99 -18.68 4.39
N GLU A 84 -3.05 -20.00 4.60
CA GLU A 84 -1.92 -20.89 4.38
C GLU A 84 -2.40 -22.17 3.67
N GLY A 85 -1.67 -22.59 2.62
CA GLY A 85 -2.01 -23.78 1.85
C GLY A 85 -2.98 -23.51 0.70
N THR A 86 -3.66 -24.57 0.25
CA THR A 86 -4.52 -24.54 -0.94
C THR A 86 -6.00 -24.46 -0.59
N ILE A 87 -6.66 -23.42 -1.09
CA ILE A 87 -8.10 -23.20 -1.05
C ILE A 87 -8.68 -23.64 -2.39
N ASN A 88 -9.71 -24.49 -2.37
CA ASN A 88 -10.34 -25.00 -3.57
C ASN A 88 -11.82 -25.33 -3.32
N HIS A 89 -12.54 -25.75 -4.36
CA HIS A 89 -13.95 -26.14 -4.29
C HIS A 89 -14.25 -27.18 -3.20
N GLY A 90 -13.40 -28.20 -3.06
CA GLY A 90 -13.61 -29.31 -2.15
C GLY A 90 -13.49 -28.95 -0.66
N ASN A 91 -12.79 -27.85 -0.35
CA ASN A 91 -12.63 -27.37 1.03
C ASN A 91 -13.35 -26.03 1.30
N THR A 92 -14.33 -25.68 0.46
CA THR A 92 -15.07 -24.42 0.56
C THR A 92 -16.57 -24.68 0.68
N THR A 93 -17.07 -24.79 1.91
CA THR A 93 -18.51 -24.90 2.19
C THR A 93 -19.08 -23.57 2.63
N LYS A 94 -20.38 -23.36 2.40
CA LYS A 94 -21.09 -22.18 2.89
C LYS A 94 -21.03 -22.11 4.43
N VAL A 95 -20.82 -20.91 4.96
CA VAL A 95 -21.08 -20.58 6.37
C VAL A 95 -22.04 -19.40 6.41
N SER A 96 -23.02 -19.45 7.33
CA SER A 96 -24.01 -18.39 7.48
C SER A 96 -23.78 -17.64 8.79
N GLY A 97 -23.94 -16.32 8.77
CA GLY A 97 -23.85 -15.45 9.93
C GLY A 97 -24.32 -14.04 9.59
N ALA A 98 -24.60 -13.21 10.60
CA ALA A 98 -25.11 -11.85 10.39
C ALA A 98 -24.06 -10.89 9.78
N SER A 99 -22.79 -11.28 9.75
CA SER A 99 -21.66 -10.47 9.31
C SER A 99 -21.06 -10.89 7.96
N CYS A 100 -21.71 -11.78 7.22
CA CYS A 100 -21.21 -12.32 5.97
C CYS A 100 -22.33 -12.70 4.99
N ASN A 101 -21.99 -12.77 3.70
CA ASN A 101 -22.82 -13.34 2.66
C ASN A 101 -21.94 -14.25 1.80
N THR A 102 -22.00 -15.56 2.05
CA THR A 102 -21.11 -16.57 1.44
C THR A 102 -21.89 -17.65 0.70
N ALA A 103 -21.20 -18.36 -0.19
CA ALA A 103 -21.72 -19.48 -0.96
C ALA A 103 -20.75 -20.67 -0.92
N ALA A 104 -21.26 -21.89 -1.13
CA ALA A 104 -20.40 -23.06 -1.23
C ALA A 104 -19.64 -23.05 -2.57
N GLY A 105 -18.39 -23.53 -2.56
CA GLY A 105 -17.54 -23.59 -3.74
C GLY A 105 -17.11 -22.23 -4.31
N LEU A 106 -17.22 -21.14 -3.54
CA LEU A 106 -16.87 -19.78 -3.96
C LEU A 106 -16.23 -19.01 -2.79
N ILE A 107 -15.38 -18.03 -3.09
CA ILE A 107 -14.95 -17.02 -2.10
C ILE A 107 -15.56 -15.68 -2.51
N GLU A 108 -16.40 -15.14 -1.62
CA GLU A 108 -17.14 -13.91 -1.89
C GLU A 108 -17.01 -12.93 -0.72
N LEU A 109 -16.62 -11.70 -1.04
CA LEU A 109 -16.59 -10.55 -0.13
C LEU A 109 -17.76 -9.64 -0.49
N LYS A 110 -18.95 -10.04 -0.05
CA LYS A 110 -20.22 -9.37 -0.36
C LYS A 110 -20.76 -8.60 0.84
N GLN A 111 -21.18 -7.35 0.61
CA GLN A 111 -21.88 -6.52 1.63
C GLN A 111 -21.08 -6.37 2.92
N ILE A 112 -19.77 -6.18 2.75
CA ILE A 112 -18.77 -6.34 3.80
C ILE A 112 -17.75 -5.22 3.76
N SER A 113 -17.14 -4.92 4.91
CA SER A 113 -15.99 -4.03 4.94
C SER A 113 -14.91 -4.46 5.92
N ASN A 114 -13.75 -3.83 5.76
CA ASN A 114 -12.61 -3.93 6.68
C ASN A 114 -12.03 -5.34 6.75
N VAL A 115 -11.65 -5.89 5.60
CA VAL A 115 -11.12 -7.26 5.48
C VAL A 115 -9.73 -7.22 4.85
N THR A 116 -8.79 -7.93 5.47
CA THR A 116 -7.52 -8.31 4.83
C THR A 116 -7.51 -9.82 4.63
N ILE A 117 -7.24 -10.29 3.42
CA ILE A 117 -6.83 -11.67 3.15
C ILE A 117 -5.36 -11.62 2.75
N ILE A 118 -4.51 -12.30 3.50
CA ILE A 118 -3.06 -12.32 3.26
C ILE A 118 -2.51 -13.74 3.26
N GLY A 119 -1.73 -14.11 2.25
CA GLY A 119 -1.01 -15.38 2.25
C GLY A 119 0.18 -15.36 3.22
N VAL A 120 0.37 -16.43 3.99
CA VAL A 120 1.48 -16.59 4.95
C VAL A 120 2.16 -17.95 4.82
N GLY A 121 3.28 -18.15 5.52
CA GLY A 121 3.99 -19.42 5.57
C GLY A 121 4.50 -19.86 4.20
N ASN A 122 4.13 -21.07 3.78
CA ASN A 122 4.47 -21.62 2.45
C ASN A 122 3.63 -21.03 1.30
N GLY A 123 2.82 -20.00 1.58
CA GLY A 123 1.98 -19.29 0.62
C GLY A 123 0.52 -19.75 0.66
N ALA A 124 -0.35 -18.91 0.11
CA ALA A 124 -1.77 -19.19 -0.10
C ALA A 124 -2.06 -19.35 -1.60
N VAL A 125 -2.70 -20.45 -1.96
CA VAL A 125 -3.11 -20.73 -3.35
C VAL A 125 -4.62 -20.94 -3.40
N PHE A 126 -5.32 -20.14 -4.17
CA PHE A 126 -6.71 -20.36 -4.54
C PHE A 126 -6.71 -21.05 -5.90
N ASP A 127 -6.96 -22.37 -5.88
CA ASP A 127 -6.87 -23.22 -7.05
C ASP A 127 -8.25 -23.44 -7.67
N GLN A 128 -8.41 -22.94 -8.90
CA GLN A 128 -9.67 -22.94 -9.65
C GLN A 128 -10.80 -22.17 -8.95
N LEU A 129 -10.46 -21.30 -8.00
CA LEU A 129 -11.39 -20.59 -7.13
C LEU A 129 -11.05 -19.10 -7.14
N GLY A 130 -11.93 -18.28 -7.73
CA GLY A 130 -11.75 -16.82 -7.78
C GLY A 130 -12.21 -16.14 -6.51
N ILE A 131 -11.87 -14.85 -6.35
CA ILE A 131 -12.40 -13.99 -5.28
C ILE A 131 -13.32 -12.95 -5.90
N HIS A 132 -14.59 -12.91 -5.49
CA HIS A 132 -15.54 -11.91 -5.97
C HIS A 132 -15.86 -10.89 -4.88
N ILE A 133 -15.73 -9.60 -5.20
CA ILE A 133 -15.94 -8.47 -4.29
C ILE A 133 -17.15 -7.68 -4.78
N ARG A 134 -18.17 -7.52 -3.92
CA ARG A 134 -19.41 -6.83 -4.31
C ARG A 134 -20.07 -6.10 -3.16
N GLU A 135 -20.51 -4.87 -3.39
CA GLU A 135 -21.06 -3.98 -2.36
C GLU A 135 -20.14 -3.88 -1.13
N ALA A 136 -18.83 -3.83 -1.37
CA ALA A 136 -17.82 -3.96 -0.33
C ALA A 136 -16.84 -2.79 -0.34
N ARG A 137 -16.22 -2.53 0.82
CA ARG A 137 -15.20 -1.48 0.91
C ARG A 137 -14.09 -1.77 1.88
N ASN A 138 -12.96 -1.09 1.68
CA ASN A 138 -11.79 -1.22 2.55
C ASN A 138 -11.32 -2.68 2.64
N ILE A 139 -10.89 -3.22 1.49
CA ILE A 139 -10.47 -4.61 1.35
C ILE A 139 -9.01 -4.65 0.90
N ILE A 140 -8.21 -5.50 1.53
CA ILE A 140 -6.83 -5.81 1.12
C ILE A 140 -6.75 -7.28 0.72
N LEU A 141 -6.24 -7.55 -0.47
CA LEU A 141 -5.82 -8.89 -0.91
C LEU A 141 -4.32 -8.87 -1.15
N GLN A 142 -3.55 -9.63 -0.36
CA GLN A 142 -2.09 -9.54 -0.40
C GLN A 142 -1.40 -10.91 -0.38
N ASN A 143 -0.30 -11.07 -1.11
CA ASN A 143 0.53 -12.28 -1.06
C ASN A 143 -0.20 -13.61 -1.39
N VAL A 144 -1.22 -13.59 -2.24
CA VAL A 144 -1.98 -14.79 -2.63
C VAL A 144 -1.74 -15.14 -4.10
N THR A 145 -1.77 -16.43 -4.42
CA THR A 145 -1.85 -16.93 -5.79
C THR A 145 -3.28 -17.34 -6.08
N ILE A 146 -3.87 -16.88 -7.19
CA ILE A 146 -5.18 -17.30 -7.68
C ILE A 146 -4.99 -17.81 -9.09
N ARG A 147 -5.38 -19.06 -9.36
CA ARG A 147 -5.10 -19.67 -10.66
C ARG A 147 -6.25 -20.47 -11.23
N ASN A 148 -6.31 -20.50 -12.55
CA ASN A 148 -7.15 -21.40 -13.34
C ASN A 148 -8.65 -21.32 -13.00
N VAL A 149 -9.15 -20.11 -12.75
CA VAL A 149 -10.57 -19.87 -12.44
C VAL A 149 -11.38 -19.94 -13.72
N LYS A 150 -12.34 -20.87 -13.78
CA LYS A 150 -13.11 -21.11 -15.00
C LYS A 150 -14.50 -20.48 -14.95
N LYS A 151 -14.89 -19.91 -16.09
CA LYS A 151 -16.25 -19.47 -16.41
C LYS A 151 -17.11 -20.62 -16.91
N SER A 152 -16.52 -21.51 -17.70
CA SER A 152 -17.17 -22.66 -18.32
C SER A 152 -16.31 -23.92 -18.20
N GLY A 153 -16.93 -25.09 -18.34
CA GLY A 153 -16.33 -26.36 -17.90
C GLY A 153 -16.52 -26.59 -16.40
N SER A 154 -15.79 -27.51 -15.80
CA SER A 154 -15.90 -27.83 -14.36
C SER A 154 -14.51 -27.95 -13.74
N PRO A 155 -14.32 -27.48 -12.49
CA PRO A 155 -15.27 -26.66 -11.71
C PRO A 155 -15.31 -25.20 -12.20
N THR A 156 -16.43 -24.49 -12.00
CA THR A 156 -16.54 -23.03 -12.27
C THR A 156 -16.52 -22.23 -10.98
N SER A 157 -16.07 -20.98 -11.05
CA SER A 157 -16.09 -20.07 -9.90
C SER A 157 -16.23 -18.64 -10.36
N ASN A 158 -17.10 -17.87 -9.72
CA ASN A 158 -17.14 -16.40 -9.80
C ASN A 158 -17.07 -15.84 -11.23
N GLY A 159 -17.79 -16.45 -12.17
CA GLY A 159 -17.84 -16.00 -13.57
C GLY A 159 -16.55 -16.22 -14.38
N GLY A 160 -15.54 -16.89 -13.80
CA GLY A 160 -14.22 -17.10 -14.41
C GLY A 160 -13.17 -16.06 -14.05
N ASP A 161 -13.54 -15.02 -13.29
CA ASP A 161 -12.61 -13.96 -12.92
C ASP A 161 -11.70 -14.43 -11.77
N ALA A 162 -10.38 -14.25 -11.89
CA ALA A 162 -9.48 -14.55 -10.76
C ALA A 162 -9.77 -13.61 -9.58
N ILE A 163 -9.88 -12.31 -9.86
CA ILE A 163 -10.50 -11.33 -8.96
C ILE A 163 -11.52 -10.52 -9.77
N GLY A 164 -12.79 -10.64 -9.39
CA GLY A 164 -13.88 -9.85 -9.97
C GLY A 164 -14.47 -8.87 -8.97
N MET A 165 -14.70 -7.63 -9.40
CA MET A 165 -15.31 -6.57 -8.60
C MET A 165 -16.55 -6.02 -9.31
N GLU A 166 -17.66 -5.92 -8.58
CA GLU A 166 -18.94 -5.53 -9.17
C GLU A 166 -19.83 -4.81 -8.16
N SER A 167 -20.51 -3.74 -8.58
CA SER A 167 -21.53 -2.99 -7.82
C SER A 167 -21.03 -2.39 -6.52
N GLY A 168 -20.85 -1.06 -6.47
CA GLY A 168 -20.68 -0.33 -5.21
C GLY A 168 -19.39 -0.67 -4.44
N VAL A 169 -18.35 -1.09 -5.15
CA VAL A 169 -17.04 -1.46 -4.59
C VAL A 169 -16.15 -0.22 -4.43
N ARG A 170 -15.55 -0.02 -3.25
CA ARG A 170 -14.70 1.15 -2.94
C ARG A 170 -13.45 0.78 -2.15
N ASN A 171 -12.32 1.47 -2.40
CA ASN A 171 -11.12 1.38 -1.57
C ASN A 171 -10.61 -0.07 -1.46
N ILE A 172 -10.09 -0.58 -2.58
CA ILE A 172 -9.56 -1.94 -2.68
C ILE A 172 -8.08 -1.87 -3.02
N TRP A 173 -7.27 -2.56 -2.23
CA TRP A 173 -5.85 -2.70 -2.49
C TRP A 173 -5.50 -4.17 -2.72
N VAL A 174 -5.12 -4.49 -3.96
CA VAL A 174 -4.64 -5.81 -4.34
C VAL A 174 -3.15 -5.70 -4.62
N ASP A 175 -2.36 -6.43 -3.85
CA ASP A 175 -0.92 -6.19 -3.77
C ASP A 175 -0.15 -7.51 -3.70
N HIS A 176 0.96 -7.64 -4.44
CA HIS A 176 1.78 -8.86 -4.38
C HIS A 176 0.98 -10.15 -4.62
N VAL A 177 0.02 -10.11 -5.55
CA VAL A 177 -0.73 -11.31 -5.92
C VAL A 177 -0.17 -11.92 -7.20
N THR A 178 -0.41 -13.22 -7.40
CA THR A 178 -0.16 -13.89 -8.68
C THR A 178 -1.46 -14.40 -9.23
N LEU A 179 -1.90 -13.86 -10.36
CA LEU A 179 -3.11 -14.22 -11.07
C LEU A 179 -2.73 -14.93 -12.37
N GLU A 180 -3.19 -16.16 -12.53
CA GLU A 180 -2.78 -17.01 -13.64
C GLU A 180 -3.96 -17.77 -14.24
N ALA A 181 -4.01 -17.85 -15.56
CA ALA A 181 -4.88 -18.78 -16.27
C ALA A 181 -4.04 -19.78 -17.07
N SER A 182 -4.71 -20.66 -17.81
CA SER A 182 -4.05 -21.61 -18.72
C SER A 182 -4.70 -21.55 -20.09
N GLY A 183 -4.91 -20.33 -20.61
CA GLY A 183 -5.59 -20.09 -21.88
C GLY A 183 -6.57 -18.92 -21.84
N GLY A 184 -7.44 -18.85 -22.84
CA GLY A 184 -8.47 -17.82 -22.99
C GLY A 184 -9.88 -18.39 -22.92
N GLU A 185 -10.79 -17.70 -23.61
CA GLU A 185 -12.22 -18.02 -23.58
C GLU A 185 -12.53 -19.39 -24.21
N SER A 186 -11.74 -19.82 -25.21
CA SER A 186 -11.88 -21.16 -25.82
C SER A 186 -11.58 -22.30 -24.85
N GLU A 187 -10.71 -22.08 -23.86
CA GLU A 187 -10.37 -23.05 -22.80
C GLU A 187 -11.27 -22.89 -21.55
N GLY A 188 -12.19 -21.93 -21.57
CA GLY A 188 -13.19 -21.69 -20.53
C GLY A 188 -12.77 -20.69 -19.45
N PHE A 189 -11.73 -19.90 -19.68
CA PHE A 189 -11.28 -18.82 -18.78
C PHE A 189 -11.89 -17.46 -19.16
N ASP A 190 -12.00 -16.54 -18.21
CA ASP A 190 -12.41 -15.14 -18.48
C ASP A 190 -11.28 -14.15 -18.08
N GLY A 191 -11.55 -13.13 -17.26
CA GLY A 191 -10.55 -12.13 -16.87
C GLY A 191 -9.68 -12.53 -15.69
N LEU A 192 -8.49 -11.95 -15.56
CA LEU A 192 -7.73 -12.06 -14.30
C LEU A 192 -8.18 -11.00 -13.28
N PHE A 193 -8.43 -9.76 -13.72
CA PHE A 193 -8.72 -8.64 -12.83
C PHE A 193 -9.80 -7.72 -13.39
N ASP A 194 -11.06 -7.99 -13.04
CA ASP A 194 -12.24 -7.34 -13.63
C ASP A 194 -12.94 -6.37 -12.65
N MET A 195 -13.43 -5.24 -13.17
CA MET A 195 -14.16 -4.20 -12.45
C MET A 195 -15.37 -3.72 -13.25
N LYS A 196 -16.55 -3.77 -12.63
CA LYS A 196 -17.83 -3.50 -13.27
C LYS A 196 -18.72 -2.67 -12.36
N ASP A 197 -19.71 -2.01 -12.95
CA ASP A 197 -20.84 -1.39 -12.25
C ASP A 197 -20.41 -0.46 -11.09
N ASP A 198 -19.83 0.69 -11.46
CA ASP A 198 -19.42 1.73 -10.52
C ASP A 198 -18.42 1.24 -9.46
N THR A 199 -17.34 0.58 -9.87
CA THR A 199 -16.20 0.22 -8.99
C THR A 199 -15.15 1.35 -8.99
N GLN A 200 -14.73 1.83 -7.81
CA GLN A 200 -13.80 2.98 -7.73
C GLN A 200 -12.76 2.87 -6.61
N TYR A 201 -11.66 3.63 -6.73
CA TYR A 201 -10.56 3.69 -5.75
C TYR A 201 -9.88 2.34 -5.55
N VAL A 202 -9.37 1.78 -6.65
CA VAL A 202 -8.71 0.47 -6.67
C VAL A 202 -7.24 0.64 -7.03
N THR A 203 -6.36 -0.06 -6.33
CA THR A 203 -4.95 -0.18 -6.69
C THR A 203 -4.59 -1.65 -6.85
N LEU A 204 -4.01 -1.99 -8.00
CA LEU A 204 -3.31 -3.25 -8.24
C LEU A 204 -1.81 -2.97 -8.32
N SER A 205 -1.05 -3.51 -7.37
CA SER A 205 0.38 -3.24 -7.24
C SER A 205 1.23 -4.50 -7.08
N TYR A 206 2.46 -4.45 -7.59
CA TYR A 206 3.46 -5.51 -7.39
C TYR A 206 2.94 -6.91 -7.70
N SER A 207 2.04 -7.05 -8.67
CA SER A 207 1.35 -8.31 -8.93
C SER A 207 1.78 -8.92 -10.26
N ILE A 208 1.64 -10.23 -10.40
CA ILE A 208 1.86 -10.91 -11.68
C ILE A 208 0.53 -11.35 -12.26
N LEU A 209 0.30 -11.00 -13.52
CA LEU A 209 -0.82 -11.45 -14.34
C LEU A 209 -0.22 -12.19 -15.54
N ARG A 210 -0.61 -13.45 -15.75
CA ARG A 210 -0.02 -14.24 -16.83
C ARG A 210 -0.91 -15.32 -17.44
N ASN A 211 -0.50 -15.77 -18.62
CA ASN A 211 -1.01 -16.97 -19.31
C ASN A 211 -2.54 -16.92 -19.55
N SER A 212 -3.07 -15.74 -19.84
CA SER A 212 -4.51 -15.50 -19.97
C SER A 212 -4.85 -14.83 -21.29
N GLY A 213 -5.97 -15.20 -21.90
CA GLY A 213 -6.51 -14.43 -23.02
C GLY A 213 -6.97 -13.01 -22.64
N ARG A 214 -7.29 -12.77 -21.35
CA ARG A 214 -7.80 -11.47 -20.87
C ARG A 214 -7.13 -11.08 -19.56
N GLY A 215 -6.40 -9.97 -19.57
CA GLY A 215 -5.77 -9.41 -18.37
C GLY A 215 -6.79 -8.83 -17.38
N GLY A 216 -7.67 -7.94 -17.83
CA GLY A 216 -8.66 -7.30 -16.96
C GLY A 216 -9.55 -6.29 -17.68
N LEU A 217 -10.84 -6.33 -17.34
CA LEU A 217 -11.88 -5.45 -17.85
C LEU A 217 -12.22 -4.36 -16.82
N ILE A 218 -12.37 -3.11 -17.28
CA ILE A 218 -12.92 -2.01 -16.50
C ILE A 218 -14.08 -1.41 -17.29
N GLY A 219 -15.29 -1.62 -16.78
CA GLY A 219 -16.53 -1.31 -17.48
C GLY A 219 -16.96 -2.45 -18.39
N SER A 220 -18.09 -3.07 -18.07
CA SER A 220 -18.64 -4.23 -18.78
C SER A 220 -19.13 -3.93 -20.20
N SER A 221 -19.57 -2.69 -20.45
CA SER A 221 -20.12 -2.23 -21.73
C SER A 221 -19.71 -0.78 -22.00
N GLU A 222 -19.91 -0.29 -23.23
CA GLU A 222 -19.66 1.13 -23.57
C GLU A 222 -20.59 2.11 -22.81
N SER A 223 -21.60 1.64 -22.06
CA SER A 223 -22.40 2.47 -21.14
C SER A 223 -21.92 2.42 -19.68
N ASP A 224 -21.09 1.44 -19.31
CA ASP A 224 -20.55 1.24 -17.96
C ASP A 224 -19.27 2.08 -17.74
N ARG A 225 -19.46 3.40 -17.65
CA ARG A 225 -18.38 4.42 -17.65
C ARG A 225 -18.02 4.97 -16.26
N SER A 226 -18.70 4.52 -15.21
CA SER A 226 -18.57 5.03 -13.84
C SER A 226 -17.40 4.40 -13.07
N ASN A 227 -16.81 3.33 -13.58
CA ASN A 227 -15.62 2.73 -13.00
C ASN A 227 -14.43 3.68 -13.17
N SER A 228 -13.80 4.13 -12.07
CA SER A 228 -12.82 5.21 -12.13
C SER A 228 -11.89 5.23 -10.92
N PHE A 229 -10.81 6.01 -11.01
CA PHE A 229 -9.80 6.17 -9.97
C PHE A 229 -9.11 4.84 -9.68
N ILE A 230 -8.40 4.35 -10.69
CA ILE A 230 -7.74 3.04 -10.66
C ILE A 230 -6.24 3.22 -10.86
N THR A 231 -5.44 2.52 -10.08
CA THR A 231 -3.99 2.52 -10.20
C THR A 231 -3.47 1.13 -10.53
N PHE A 232 -2.59 1.05 -11.52
CA PHE A 232 -1.82 -0.15 -11.85
C PHE A 232 -0.34 0.19 -11.76
N HIS A 233 0.42 -0.40 -10.83
CA HIS A 233 1.86 -0.15 -10.79
C HIS A 233 2.73 -1.32 -10.38
N HIS A 234 3.94 -1.37 -10.94
CA HIS A 234 4.93 -2.39 -10.61
C HIS A 234 4.43 -3.83 -10.86
N ASN A 235 3.45 -3.99 -11.75
CA ASN A 235 2.94 -5.30 -12.11
C ASN A 235 3.74 -5.91 -13.27
N LEU A 236 3.80 -7.24 -13.29
CA LEU A 236 4.21 -8.01 -14.46
C LEU A 236 2.96 -8.47 -15.22
N TYR A 237 2.88 -8.11 -16.49
CA TYR A 237 1.93 -8.69 -17.44
C TYR A 237 2.73 -9.55 -18.42
N GLU A 238 2.50 -10.86 -18.43
CA GLU A 238 3.31 -11.82 -19.18
C GLU A 238 2.42 -12.79 -19.95
N ASN A 239 2.65 -12.93 -21.26
CA ASN A 239 1.93 -13.90 -22.09
C ASN A 239 0.40 -13.74 -21.98
N ILE A 240 -0.09 -12.57 -22.42
CA ILE A 240 -1.51 -12.20 -22.37
C ILE A 240 -1.98 -11.77 -23.76
N ASP A 241 -3.16 -12.21 -24.20
CA ASP A 241 -3.65 -11.78 -25.52
C ASP A 241 -4.04 -10.30 -25.51
N SER A 242 -4.96 -9.92 -24.62
CA SER A 242 -5.44 -8.53 -24.55
C SER A 242 -5.93 -8.07 -23.17
N ARG A 243 -6.37 -6.80 -23.13
CA ARG A 243 -7.02 -6.15 -21.98
C ARG A 243 -6.05 -5.99 -20.81
N THR A 244 -5.01 -5.17 -20.95
CA THR A 244 -4.06 -4.89 -19.85
C THR A 244 -3.95 -3.40 -19.47
N PRO A 245 -5.06 -2.72 -19.11
CA PRO A 245 -6.44 -3.19 -19.10
C PRO A 245 -7.25 -2.78 -20.35
N LEU A 246 -8.48 -3.31 -20.50
CA LEU A 246 -9.54 -2.63 -21.25
C LEU A 246 -10.24 -1.65 -20.32
N LEU A 247 -10.19 -0.36 -20.65
CA LEU A 247 -10.68 0.74 -19.82
C LEU A 247 -11.78 1.52 -20.54
N ARG A 248 -12.98 1.57 -19.94
CA ARG A 248 -14.11 2.37 -20.42
C ARG A 248 -14.45 3.49 -19.46
N GLY A 249 -14.53 4.72 -19.97
CA GLY A 249 -14.74 5.90 -19.13
C GLY A 249 -13.67 6.05 -18.05
N GLY A 250 -14.00 6.71 -16.95
CA GLY A 250 -13.12 6.80 -15.78
C GLY A 250 -11.70 7.33 -16.00
N ILE A 251 -10.88 7.16 -14.96
CA ILE A 251 -9.47 7.54 -14.92
C ILE A 251 -8.66 6.34 -14.42
N ALA A 252 -7.59 6.00 -15.14
CA ALA A 252 -6.58 5.05 -14.69
C ALA A 252 -5.18 5.70 -14.70
N HIS A 253 -4.38 5.41 -13.68
CA HIS A 253 -2.96 5.74 -13.62
C HIS A 253 -2.14 4.46 -13.66
N ILE A 254 -1.35 4.29 -14.71
CA ILE A 254 -0.67 3.05 -15.09
C ILE A 254 0.82 3.37 -15.18
N TYR A 255 1.60 2.98 -14.17
CA TYR A 255 3.02 3.35 -14.12
C TYR A 255 3.95 2.25 -13.65
N ASN A 256 5.19 2.26 -14.13
CA ASN A 256 6.22 1.27 -13.77
C ASN A 256 5.78 -0.20 -13.88
N ASN A 257 4.87 -0.54 -14.79
CA ASN A 257 4.55 -1.93 -15.09
C ASN A 257 5.50 -2.47 -16.17
N SER A 258 5.76 -3.78 -16.12
CA SER A 258 6.48 -4.52 -17.15
C SER A 258 5.50 -5.38 -17.94
N TYR A 259 5.43 -5.17 -19.25
CA TYR A 259 4.60 -5.95 -20.18
C TYR A 259 5.51 -6.75 -21.10
N VAL A 260 5.32 -8.06 -21.17
CA VAL A 260 6.11 -8.96 -22.02
C VAL A 260 5.16 -9.92 -22.73
N SER A 261 5.27 -9.99 -24.06
CA SER A 261 4.43 -10.90 -24.87
C SER A 261 2.93 -10.60 -24.75
N LEU A 262 2.54 -9.37 -25.09
CA LEU A 262 1.14 -9.06 -25.41
C LEU A 262 0.84 -9.40 -26.86
N HIS A 263 -0.08 -10.35 -27.10
CA HIS A 263 -0.26 -10.94 -28.44
C HIS A 263 -1.19 -10.14 -29.35
N GLU A 264 -2.20 -9.47 -28.79
CA GLU A 264 -3.19 -8.71 -29.57
C GLU A 264 -3.15 -7.21 -29.28
N SER A 265 -3.39 -6.79 -28.03
CA SER A 265 -3.40 -5.37 -27.63
C SER A 265 -3.23 -5.17 -26.13
N GLY A 266 -2.68 -4.02 -25.72
CA GLY A 266 -2.42 -3.71 -24.31
C GLY A 266 -3.50 -2.85 -23.64
N ILE A 267 -3.09 -1.65 -23.24
CA ILE A 267 -3.94 -0.64 -22.61
C ILE A 267 -4.93 -0.13 -23.66
N ASN A 268 -6.19 -0.50 -23.51
CA ASN A 268 -7.25 -0.17 -24.45
C ASN A 268 -8.21 0.85 -23.84
N SER A 269 -7.95 2.14 -24.11
CA SER A 269 -8.72 3.27 -23.61
C SER A 269 -9.90 3.57 -24.54
N ARG A 270 -11.13 3.51 -24.02
CA ARG A 270 -12.40 3.60 -24.76
C ARG A 270 -13.44 4.49 -24.07
N ALA A 271 -14.50 4.86 -24.78
CA ALA A 271 -15.69 5.52 -24.24
C ALA A 271 -15.38 6.71 -23.32
N GLY A 272 -14.45 7.56 -23.74
CA GLY A 272 -14.02 8.75 -22.97
C GLY A 272 -13.08 8.47 -21.80
N ALA A 273 -12.54 7.26 -21.69
CA ALA A 273 -11.53 6.93 -20.70
C ALA A 273 -10.30 7.81 -20.77
N ARG A 274 -9.62 7.99 -19.63
CA ARG A 274 -8.37 8.73 -19.56
C ARG A 274 -7.31 7.93 -18.82
N ALA A 275 -6.34 7.42 -19.57
CA ALA A 275 -5.22 6.66 -19.04
C ALA A 275 -3.96 7.54 -18.92
N LYS A 276 -3.40 7.67 -17.71
CA LYS A 276 -2.06 8.23 -17.52
C LYS A 276 -1.05 7.08 -17.52
N VAL A 277 -0.19 7.01 -18.54
CA VAL A 277 0.69 5.86 -18.81
C VAL A 277 2.14 6.31 -18.72
N GLU A 278 2.81 6.00 -17.60
CA GLU A 278 4.10 6.61 -17.26
C GLU A 278 5.18 5.59 -16.87
N ASN A 279 6.37 5.73 -17.44
CA ASN A 279 7.55 4.92 -17.10
C ASN A 279 7.29 3.39 -17.10
N ASN A 280 6.42 2.89 -17.98
CA ASN A 280 6.22 1.46 -18.18
C ASN A 280 7.26 0.92 -19.17
N TYR A 281 7.51 -0.38 -19.10
CA TYR A 281 8.36 -1.09 -20.05
C TYR A 281 7.53 -2.11 -20.83
N PHE A 282 7.48 -1.97 -22.14
CA PHE A 282 6.79 -2.89 -23.04
C PHE A 282 7.82 -3.65 -23.86
N LYS A 283 7.74 -4.97 -23.86
CA LYS A 283 8.67 -5.86 -24.56
C LYS A 283 7.93 -6.90 -25.40
N ASP A 284 8.41 -7.14 -26.62
CA ASP A 284 7.96 -8.26 -27.48
C ASP A 284 6.42 -8.30 -27.58
N SER A 285 5.80 -7.14 -27.82
CA SER A 285 4.36 -6.94 -27.63
C SER A 285 3.72 -6.23 -28.83
N LYS A 286 2.40 -6.35 -28.96
CA LYS A 286 1.62 -5.71 -30.02
C LYS A 286 0.61 -4.71 -29.47
N ASP A 287 0.44 -3.58 -30.17
CA ASP A 287 -0.64 -2.61 -29.97
C ASP A 287 -0.85 -2.24 -28.49
N VAL A 288 0.24 -1.87 -27.82
CA VAL A 288 0.29 -1.81 -26.35
C VAL A 288 -0.50 -0.65 -25.73
N LEU A 289 -0.89 0.34 -26.54
CA LEU A 289 -1.72 1.48 -26.13
C LEU A 289 -2.58 1.96 -27.30
N GLY A 290 -3.86 2.18 -27.08
CA GLY A 290 -4.74 2.80 -28.09
C GLY A 290 -6.22 2.65 -27.75
N THR A 291 -7.04 2.79 -28.79
CA THR A 291 -8.45 2.40 -28.79
C THR A 291 -8.61 1.26 -29.77
N PHE A 292 -9.06 0.09 -29.32
CA PHE A 292 -9.20 -1.10 -30.17
C PHE A 292 -10.59 -1.71 -30.03
N TYR A 293 -11.09 -2.33 -31.10
CA TYR A 293 -12.38 -3.04 -31.18
C TYR A 293 -13.61 -2.16 -30.84
N THR A 294 -13.53 -0.85 -31.12
CA THR A 294 -14.64 0.10 -30.95
C THR A 294 -14.36 1.40 -31.71
N SER A 295 -15.41 2.13 -32.09
CA SER A 295 -15.32 3.52 -32.56
C SER A 295 -15.39 4.54 -31.42
N GLU A 296 -15.75 4.14 -30.20
CA GLU A 296 -15.83 5.02 -29.04
C GLU A 296 -14.45 5.25 -28.42
N ALA A 297 -13.77 6.32 -28.86
CA ALA A 297 -12.42 6.64 -28.44
C ALA A 297 -12.31 6.94 -26.94
N GLY A 298 -11.19 6.50 -26.37
CA GLY A 298 -10.65 7.02 -25.11
C GLY A 298 -9.46 7.94 -25.37
N TYR A 299 -8.78 8.30 -24.29
CA TYR A 299 -7.67 9.25 -24.25
C TYR A 299 -6.54 8.73 -23.37
N TRP A 300 -5.35 9.27 -23.60
CA TRP A 300 -4.15 8.94 -22.84
C TRP A 300 -3.20 10.13 -22.70
N GLN A 301 -2.51 10.15 -21.57
CA GLN A 301 -1.35 10.98 -21.31
C GLN A 301 -0.15 10.04 -21.13
N VAL A 302 0.91 10.24 -21.92
CA VAL A 302 2.08 9.35 -21.95
C VAL A 302 3.34 10.10 -21.52
N SER A 303 4.20 9.45 -20.73
CA SER A 303 5.54 9.96 -20.39
C SER A 303 6.51 8.80 -20.08
N GLY A 304 7.78 8.93 -20.49
CA GLY A 304 8.87 8.05 -20.06
C GLY A 304 8.77 6.54 -20.34
N ASN A 305 7.78 6.07 -21.11
CA ASN A 305 7.64 4.64 -21.45
C ASN A 305 8.74 4.17 -22.42
N ILE A 306 9.13 2.90 -22.30
CA ILE A 306 10.03 2.22 -23.24
C ILE A 306 9.25 1.18 -24.03
N PHE A 307 9.43 1.20 -25.36
CA PHE A 307 8.85 0.25 -26.31
C PHE A 307 9.99 -0.55 -26.95
N ASP A 308 10.28 -1.73 -26.40
CA ASP A 308 11.29 -2.67 -26.90
C ASP A 308 10.61 -3.76 -27.73
N ASN A 309 10.96 -3.86 -29.02
CA ASN A 309 10.33 -4.80 -29.96
C ASN A 309 8.78 -4.77 -29.93
N VAL A 310 8.20 -3.56 -29.99
CA VAL A 310 6.75 -3.38 -30.04
C VAL A 310 6.28 -3.19 -31.48
N THR A 311 5.26 -3.96 -31.87
CA THR A 311 4.61 -3.84 -33.18
C THR A 311 3.28 -3.10 -33.08
N TRP A 312 2.93 -2.38 -34.14
CA TRP A 312 1.73 -1.55 -34.20
C TRP A 312 0.96 -1.82 -35.49
N SER A 313 -0.35 -2.01 -35.36
CA SER A 313 -1.25 -2.11 -36.50
C SER A 313 -1.43 -0.75 -37.19
N SER A 314 -1.92 -0.73 -38.43
CA SER A 314 -2.34 0.52 -39.06
C SER A 314 -3.68 0.99 -38.48
N PRO A 315 -3.91 2.33 -38.37
CA PRO A 315 -5.21 2.85 -37.99
C PRO A 315 -6.33 2.40 -38.94
N GLY A 316 -7.49 2.09 -38.39
CA GLY A 316 -8.70 1.68 -39.08
C GLY A 316 -9.96 2.16 -38.35
N SER A 317 -11.13 1.68 -38.75
CA SER A 317 -12.42 2.14 -38.20
C SER A 317 -12.63 1.81 -36.72
N GLU A 318 -12.08 0.69 -36.26
CA GLU A 318 -12.23 0.21 -34.88
C GLU A 318 -10.89 -0.03 -34.17
N ASN A 319 -9.76 0.19 -34.87
CA ASN A 319 -8.42 0.02 -34.32
C ASN A 319 -7.63 1.31 -34.54
N ASN A 320 -7.30 2.00 -33.45
CA ASN A 320 -6.58 3.26 -33.43
C ASN A 320 -5.41 3.15 -32.43
N PRO A 321 -4.30 2.50 -32.83
CA PRO A 321 -3.10 2.41 -32.01
C PRO A 321 -2.48 3.79 -31.77
N ALA A 322 -1.95 4.00 -30.57
CA ALA A 322 -1.24 5.24 -30.23
C ALA A 322 0.15 5.33 -30.86
N GLY A 323 0.80 4.19 -31.12
CA GLY A 323 2.14 4.13 -31.69
C GLY A 323 2.19 4.22 -33.22
N PRO A 324 3.39 4.14 -33.81
CA PRO A 324 4.67 3.84 -33.15
C PRO A 324 5.25 5.00 -32.32
N ASN A 325 4.69 6.21 -32.42
CA ASN A 325 5.14 7.39 -31.67
C ASN A 325 4.02 7.96 -30.78
N PRO A 326 3.66 7.33 -29.66
CA PRO A 326 2.55 7.77 -28.82
C PRO A 326 2.66 9.24 -28.41
N GLN A 327 1.61 10.00 -28.70
CA GLN A 327 1.45 11.40 -28.28
C GLN A 327 0.32 11.50 -27.26
N SER A 328 0.49 12.37 -26.26
CA SER A 328 -0.57 12.69 -25.31
C SER A 328 -1.70 13.43 -26.03
N ASN A 329 -2.95 13.02 -25.79
CA ASN A 329 -4.14 13.67 -26.32
C ASN A 329 -5.10 14.13 -25.19
N THR A 330 -4.67 14.01 -23.94
CA THR A 330 -5.36 14.53 -22.76
C THR A 330 -4.35 14.84 -21.65
N THR A 331 -4.86 15.40 -20.55
CA THR A 331 -4.11 15.62 -19.31
C THR A 331 -4.87 14.99 -18.15
N VAL A 332 -4.16 14.26 -17.30
CA VAL A 332 -4.70 13.56 -16.13
C VAL A 332 -3.98 14.03 -14.87
N SER A 333 -4.76 14.54 -13.92
CA SER A 333 -4.29 14.89 -12.57
C SER A 333 -4.45 13.70 -11.64
N VAL A 334 -3.44 13.47 -10.80
CA VAL A 334 -3.38 12.35 -9.84
C VAL A 334 -3.26 12.93 -8.43
N PRO A 335 -4.20 12.64 -7.51
CA PRO A 335 -4.31 13.33 -6.22
C PRO A 335 -3.46 12.72 -5.09
N TYR A 336 -2.55 11.80 -5.40
CA TYR A 336 -1.67 11.14 -4.44
C TYR A 336 -0.20 11.27 -4.86
N SER A 337 0.69 11.19 -3.87
CA SER A 337 2.13 11.15 -4.09
C SER A 337 2.58 9.77 -4.58
N TYR A 338 3.55 9.74 -5.49
CA TYR A 338 4.17 8.52 -5.98
C TYR A 338 5.60 8.84 -6.42
N GLY A 339 6.47 7.83 -6.36
CA GLY A 339 7.82 7.86 -6.94
C GLY A 339 7.84 6.98 -8.18
N LEU A 340 8.51 7.43 -9.23
CA LEU A 340 8.70 6.66 -10.44
C LEU A 340 10.09 6.04 -10.47
N ASP A 341 10.16 4.73 -10.69
CA ASP A 341 11.38 4.11 -11.19
C ASP A 341 11.64 4.55 -12.64
N GLY A 342 12.91 4.59 -13.04
CA GLY A 342 13.27 4.75 -14.44
C GLY A 342 12.76 3.55 -15.25
N ALA A 343 12.08 3.78 -16.37
CA ALA A 343 11.46 2.70 -17.15
C ALA A 343 12.42 1.56 -17.51
N SER A 344 13.70 1.85 -17.76
CA SER A 344 14.71 0.85 -18.11
C SER A 344 15.02 -0.16 -16.99
N CYS A 345 14.81 0.19 -15.73
CA CYS A 345 15.05 -0.70 -14.59
C CYS A 345 13.79 -1.45 -14.15
N VAL A 346 12.61 -1.03 -14.63
CA VAL A 346 11.31 -1.62 -14.26
C VAL A 346 11.26 -3.14 -14.45
N PRO A 347 11.73 -3.74 -15.56
CA PRO A 347 11.72 -5.20 -15.70
C PRO A 347 12.49 -5.91 -14.58
N ASN A 348 13.62 -5.35 -14.14
CA ASN A 348 14.42 -5.94 -13.08
C ASN A 348 13.78 -5.78 -11.69
N ILE A 349 13.14 -4.62 -11.45
CA ILE A 349 12.38 -4.37 -10.21
C ILE A 349 11.22 -5.36 -10.13
N VAL A 350 10.35 -5.34 -11.13
CA VAL A 350 9.15 -6.18 -11.20
C VAL A 350 9.50 -7.67 -11.08
N ARG A 351 10.57 -8.15 -11.71
CA ARG A 351 11.02 -9.56 -11.56
C ARG A 351 11.34 -9.94 -10.11
N GLN A 352 11.87 -9.01 -9.33
CA GLN A 352 12.27 -9.24 -7.94
C GLN A 352 11.10 -9.06 -6.97
N THR A 353 10.24 -8.08 -7.22
CA THR A 353 9.20 -7.66 -6.29
C THR A 353 7.83 -8.26 -6.59
N ALA A 354 7.46 -8.42 -7.86
CA ALA A 354 6.08 -8.73 -8.20
C ALA A 354 5.71 -10.19 -7.91
N GLY A 355 4.48 -10.37 -7.43
CA GLY A 355 3.84 -11.66 -7.19
C GLY A 355 3.85 -12.10 -5.73
N ALA A 356 3.16 -13.21 -5.48
CA ALA A 356 3.14 -13.82 -4.17
C ALA A 356 4.51 -14.42 -3.82
N ASN A 357 4.78 -14.53 -2.52
CA ASN A 357 5.99 -15.10 -1.93
C ASN A 357 7.29 -14.36 -2.31
N LYS A 358 7.20 -13.04 -2.53
CA LYS A 358 8.35 -12.16 -2.80
C LYS A 358 8.80 -11.34 -1.59
N GLY A 359 8.34 -11.70 -0.40
CA GLY A 359 8.63 -10.94 0.82
C GLY A 359 8.03 -9.53 0.81
N LEU A 360 7.02 -9.30 -0.02
CA LEU A 360 6.31 -8.03 -0.17
C LEU A 360 7.24 -6.85 -0.52
N GLN A 361 8.35 -7.13 -1.21
CA GLN A 361 9.35 -6.13 -1.57
C GLN A 361 8.76 -5.01 -2.44
N VAL A 362 9.12 -3.77 -2.14
CA VAL A 362 8.63 -2.59 -2.87
C VAL A 362 9.78 -1.82 -3.51
N SER A 363 9.51 -0.83 -4.33
CA SER A 363 10.48 0.17 -4.80
C SER A 363 10.09 1.56 -4.30
N ASN A 364 11.09 2.41 -4.12
CA ASN A 364 10.94 3.82 -3.77
C ASN A 364 11.33 4.78 -4.91
N GLY A 365 11.47 4.26 -6.15
CA GLY A 365 11.90 5.04 -7.31
C GLY A 365 13.42 5.12 -7.50
N SER A 366 14.20 4.37 -6.71
CA SER A 366 15.67 4.31 -6.81
C SER A 366 16.19 3.22 -7.75
N CYS A 367 15.32 2.55 -8.50
CA CYS A 367 15.67 1.38 -9.30
C CYS A 367 16.25 0.21 -8.48
N SER A 368 15.82 0.08 -7.22
CA SER A 368 16.26 -1.00 -6.34
C SER A 368 15.13 -1.50 -5.43
N PRO A 369 14.93 -2.83 -5.29
CA PRO A 369 13.97 -3.39 -4.34
C PRO A 369 14.32 -3.04 -2.90
N GLN A 370 13.28 -2.77 -2.13
CA GLN A 370 13.30 -2.44 -0.72
C GLN A 370 12.51 -3.52 0.02
N THR A 371 13.09 -4.03 1.10
CA THR A 371 12.33 -4.91 2.00
C THR A 371 11.45 -4.04 2.89
N PRO A 372 10.15 -4.30 3.01
CA PRO A 372 9.31 -3.53 3.90
C PRO A 372 9.79 -3.70 5.35
N SER A 373 9.80 -2.62 6.11
CA SER A 373 10.01 -2.75 7.57
C SER A 373 8.85 -3.54 8.16
N PRO A 374 9.10 -4.55 9.01
CA PRO A 374 8.03 -5.26 9.70
C PRO A 374 7.24 -4.28 10.57
N THR A 375 5.91 -4.27 10.41
CA THR A 375 5.00 -3.57 11.31
C THR A 375 5.15 -4.17 12.70
N PRO A 376 5.40 -3.40 13.78
CA PRO A 376 5.50 -3.96 15.12
C PRO A 376 4.18 -4.65 15.49
N SER A 377 4.21 -5.97 15.67
CA SER A 377 3.10 -6.72 16.25
C SER A 377 2.97 -6.31 17.71
N ALA A 378 1.82 -5.73 18.10
CA ALA A 378 1.54 -5.41 19.49
C ALA A 378 1.38 -6.71 20.31
N SER A 379 2.46 -7.16 20.94
CA SER A 379 2.41 -8.13 22.04
C SER A 379 2.50 -7.37 23.36
N PRO A 380 1.73 -7.74 24.42
CA PRO A 380 1.70 -6.96 25.65
C PRO A 380 3.04 -7.13 26.39
N SER A 381 3.82 -6.05 26.49
CA SER A 381 5.05 -6.04 27.28
C SER A 381 4.73 -5.85 28.77
N PRO A 382 5.32 -6.63 29.69
CA PRO A 382 5.32 -6.32 31.11
C PRO A 382 6.25 -5.15 31.44
N SER A 383 6.01 -4.57 32.61
CA SER A 383 6.45 -3.27 33.14
C SER A 383 7.97 -3.08 33.31
N ALA A 384 8.34 -1.81 33.52
CA ALA A 384 9.62 -1.13 33.27
C ALA A 384 10.77 -1.33 34.27
N SER A 385 12.00 -1.09 33.78
CA SER A 385 13.04 -0.28 34.47
C SER A 385 14.19 0.15 33.53
N PRO A 386 14.97 1.22 33.83
CA PRO A 386 15.42 2.20 32.81
C PRO A 386 16.93 2.21 32.43
N SER A 387 17.20 2.58 31.16
CA SER A 387 18.29 3.41 30.54
C SER A 387 19.80 3.08 30.78
N PRO A 388 20.77 3.53 29.93
CA PRO A 388 20.71 4.67 28.98
C PRO A 388 21.36 4.53 27.56
N SER A 389 20.81 5.36 26.64
CA SER A 389 21.43 6.21 25.61
C SER A 389 22.34 5.66 24.48
N ALA A 390 21.86 5.80 23.23
CA ALA A 390 22.63 6.31 22.08
C ALA A 390 21.69 6.91 21.00
N SER A 391 22.25 7.85 20.23
CA SER A 391 21.66 8.93 19.39
C SER A 391 20.71 8.55 18.22
N PRO A 392 19.71 9.38 17.83
CA PRO A 392 18.82 9.12 16.69
C PRO A 392 19.16 9.93 15.41
N SER A 393 18.94 9.30 14.24
CA SER A 393 18.85 9.90 12.90
C SER A 393 17.36 10.20 12.56
N PRO A 394 17.00 11.13 11.66
CA PRO A 394 15.67 11.72 11.61
C PRO A 394 14.66 10.86 10.82
N SER A 395 13.50 10.61 11.43
CA SER A 395 12.34 9.93 10.84
C SER A 395 11.33 10.93 10.29
N THR A 396 10.87 10.74 9.06
CA THR A 396 9.69 11.44 8.49
C THR A 396 8.41 10.81 9.05
N SER A 397 7.68 11.54 9.90
CA SER A 397 6.42 11.07 10.52
C SER A 397 5.21 11.14 9.55
N PRO A 398 4.18 10.29 9.74
CA PRO A 398 2.92 10.29 8.98
C PRO A 398 2.07 11.55 9.25
N PRO A 399 1.09 11.89 8.38
CA PRO A 399 0.21 13.03 8.59
C PRO A 399 -0.63 12.85 9.87
N PRO A 400 -0.87 13.91 10.64
CA PRO A 400 -1.41 13.82 11.99
C PRO A 400 -2.93 13.69 11.99
N SER A 401 -3.44 12.68 12.70
CA SER A 401 -4.76 12.77 13.33
C SER A 401 -4.69 13.75 14.51
N GLY A 402 -5.60 14.73 14.58
CA GLY A 402 -5.73 15.70 15.67
C GLY A 402 -5.91 17.14 15.20
N THR A 403 -6.53 18.00 16.03
CA THR A 403 -6.71 19.44 15.74
C THR A 403 -5.35 20.15 15.76
N ASN A 404 -5.00 20.85 14.67
CA ASN A 404 -3.81 21.72 14.64
C ASN A 404 -4.01 22.92 15.58
N LEU A 405 -3.24 22.95 16.66
CA LEU A 405 -3.33 23.97 17.71
C LEU A 405 -2.68 25.31 17.31
N SER A 406 -1.98 25.36 16.18
CA SER A 406 -1.37 26.59 15.67
C SER A 406 -2.42 27.51 15.03
N ILE A 407 -3.49 26.95 14.46
CA ILE A 407 -4.56 27.71 13.83
C ILE A 407 -5.27 28.57 14.89
N GLY A 408 -5.28 29.89 14.69
CA GLY A 408 -5.84 30.86 15.64
C GLY A 408 -4.95 31.21 16.84
N ALA A 409 -3.73 30.66 16.92
CA ALA A 409 -2.74 31.04 17.94
C ALA A 409 -2.05 32.39 17.62
N GLY A 410 -1.22 32.88 18.53
CA GLY A 410 -0.28 33.97 18.25
C GLY A 410 1.07 33.43 17.72
N SER A 411 1.87 34.30 17.12
CA SER A 411 3.26 33.98 16.74
C SER A 411 4.21 35.14 17.01
N ASP A 412 5.48 34.83 17.17
CA ASP A 412 6.60 35.79 17.10
C ASP A 412 7.89 35.04 16.68
N GLY A 413 8.97 35.78 16.49
CA GLY A 413 10.26 35.21 16.09
C GLY A 413 11.42 36.17 16.29
N SER A 414 12.63 35.74 15.95
CA SER A 414 13.85 36.54 16.15
C SER A 414 14.04 37.64 15.10
N SER A 415 13.71 37.35 13.83
CA SER A 415 13.76 38.29 12.71
C SER A 415 12.85 37.81 11.57
N LYS A 416 12.61 38.65 10.57
CA LYS A 416 11.92 38.27 9.34
C LYS A 416 12.48 39.02 8.13
N ALA A 417 12.53 38.35 6.98
CA ALA A 417 12.84 38.97 5.70
C ALA A 417 11.67 39.85 5.22
N ASP A 418 11.98 40.83 4.37
CA ASP A 418 10.98 41.70 3.75
C ASP A 418 9.96 40.89 2.95
N GLY A 419 8.69 41.31 3.00
CA GLY A 419 7.59 40.61 2.35
C GLY A 419 7.09 39.35 3.07
N THR A 420 7.66 38.97 4.21
CA THR A 420 7.18 37.83 5.03
C THR A 420 6.62 38.28 6.39
N SER A 421 5.85 37.41 7.03
CA SER A 421 5.25 37.65 8.35
C SER A 421 5.37 36.41 9.24
N TYR A 422 5.50 36.62 10.55
CA TYR A 422 5.34 35.54 11.53
C TYR A 422 3.92 34.94 11.46
N GLY A 423 2.94 35.72 10.98
CA GLY A 423 1.56 35.31 10.68
C GLY A 423 1.45 34.03 9.85
N ASN A 424 2.31 33.93 8.85
CA ASN A 424 2.18 33.00 7.74
C ASN A 424 2.33 31.54 8.17
N VAL A 425 3.06 31.24 9.25
CA VAL A 425 3.30 29.84 9.67
C VAL A 425 2.10 29.13 10.31
N ARG A 426 0.91 29.73 10.30
CA ARG A 426 -0.27 29.17 10.98
C ARG A 426 -1.60 29.55 10.31
N ASP A 427 -1.54 30.09 9.10
CA ASP A 427 -2.76 30.48 8.38
C ASP A 427 -3.34 29.30 7.58
N GLY A 428 -2.61 28.18 7.47
CA GLY A 428 -3.03 27.00 6.71
C GLY A 428 -2.81 27.15 5.22
N ASP A 429 -2.09 28.18 4.77
CA ASP A 429 -1.83 28.50 3.38
C ASP A 429 -0.35 28.23 3.03
N MET A 430 -0.14 27.11 2.34
CA MET A 430 1.17 26.69 1.84
C MET A 430 1.80 27.63 0.79
N SER A 431 1.10 28.68 0.35
CA SER A 431 1.60 29.70 -0.56
C SER A 431 2.24 30.90 0.15
N THR A 432 1.95 31.10 1.45
CA THR A 432 2.62 32.11 2.28
C THR A 432 3.72 31.45 3.13
N TYR A 433 4.66 32.24 3.63
CA TYR A 433 5.72 31.71 4.51
C TYR A 433 6.35 32.78 5.41
N TRP A 434 6.93 32.34 6.51
CA TRP A 434 7.93 33.11 7.25
C TRP A 434 9.33 32.72 6.78
N SER A 435 10.21 33.71 6.70
CA SER A 435 11.64 33.53 6.45
C SER A 435 12.41 34.44 7.41
N PRO A 436 13.46 33.98 8.10
CA PRO A 436 14.34 34.87 8.85
C PRO A 436 15.12 35.81 7.93
N ALA A 437 15.73 36.86 8.49
CA ALA A 437 16.54 37.81 7.73
C ALA A 437 17.88 37.24 7.21
N GLY A 438 18.29 36.07 7.72
CA GLY A 438 19.50 35.36 7.30
C GLY A 438 19.28 33.84 7.25
N SER A 439 20.35 33.05 7.32
CA SER A 439 20.28 31.58 7.25
C SER A 439 19.86 30.88 8.55
N THR A 440 19.62 31.64 9.62
CA THR A 440 19.20 31.12 10.94
C THR A 440 18.14 32.02 11.54
N GLY A 441 17.29 31.47 12.40
CA GLY A 441 16.30 32.25 13.12
C GLY A 441 15.32 31.41 13.93
N ASP A 442 14.56 32.10 14.76
CA ASP A 442 13.56 31.49 15.64
C ASP A 442 12.17 31.90 15.16
N ILE A 443 11.25 30.94 15.09
CA ILE A 443 9.82 31.18 14.90
C ILE A 443 9.07 30.44 16.01
N SER A 444 8.02 31.07 16.56
CA SER A 444 7.27 30.53 17.69
C SER A 444 5.77 30.57 17.48
N ILE A 445 5.09 29.58 18.04
CA ILE A 445 3.64 29.59 18.28
C ILE A 445 3.42 29.85 19.77
N LYS A 446 2.47 30.74 20.09
CA LYS A 446 2.12 31.11 21.47
C LYS A 446 0.61 31.15 21.70
N TRP A 447 0.21 30.74 22.90
CA TRP A 447 -1.18 30.68 23.34
C TRP A 447 -1.37 31.53 24.60
N SER A 448 -2.59 32.02 24.81
CA SER A 448 -2.96 32.76 26.03
C SER A 448 -2.98 31.88 27.29
N SER A 449 -3.06 30.56 27.13
CA SER A 449 -3.00 29.56 28.20
C SER A 449 -2.19 28.36 27.73
N ALA A 450 -1.58 27.62 28.67
CA ALA A 450 -0.74 26.48 28.34
C ALA A 450 -1.52 25.40 27.55
N LYS A 451 -0.89 24.86 26.51
CA LYS A 451 -1.37 23.74 25.70
C LYS A 451 -0.43 22.55 25.89
N THR A 452 -1.00 21.36 25.86
CA THR A 452 -0.23 20.11 25.84
C THR A 452 0.14 19.79 24.40
N VAL A 453 1.43 19.83 24.09
CA VAL A 453 1.98 19.55 22.76
C VAL A 453 2.99 18.42 22.87
N SER A 454 2.90 17.46 21.97
CA SER A 454 3.85 16.32 21.88
C SER A 454 4.40 16.16 20.46
N ARG A 455 3.83 16.87 19.48
CA ARG A 455 4.22 16.80 18.09
C ARG A 455 4.08 18.16 17.41
N ILE A 456 5.02 18.47 16.54
CA ILE A 456 4.94 19.60 15.61
C ILE A 456 5.20 19.12 14.19
N ILE A 457 4.75 19.89 13.20
CA ILE A 457 5.11 19.69 11.79
C ILE A 457 5.60 21.00 11.23
N ILE A 458 6.82 20.99 10.71
CA ILE A 458 7.42 22.10 9.99
C ILE A 458 7.29 21.81 8.51
N ARG A 459 6.55 22.63 7.77
CA ARG A 459 6.45 22.53 6.31
C ARG A 459 7.23 23.67 5.67
N GLU A 460 8.07 23.34 4.71
CA GLU A 460 8.77 24.34 3.89
C GLU A 460 7.87 24.83 2.76
N ALA A 461 8.05 26.08 2.35
CA ALA A 461 7.37 26.63 1.19
C ALA A 461 7.73 25.86 -0.10
N SER A 462 6.80 25.82 -1.06
CA SER A 462 7.03 25.18 -2.35
C SER A 462 8.30 25.70 -3.02
N GLY A 463 9.13 24.79 -3.55
CA GLY A 463 10.42 25.11 -4.17
C GLY A 463 11.55 25.44 -3.18
N SER A 464 11.33 25.36 -1.87
CA SER A 464 12.34 25.58 -0.82
C SER A 464 12.57 24.36 0.07
N ALA A 465 12.04 23.20 -0.32
CA ALA A 465 12.17 21.95 0.43
C ALA A 465 13.64 21.51 0.54
N GLY A 466 14.04 21.09 1.74
CA GLY A 466 15.41 20.67 2.06
C GLY A 466 16.34 21.81 2.45
N SER A 467 15.85 23.04 2.58
CA SER A 467 16.68 24.19 2.98
C SER A 467 17.03 24.18 4.46
N ILE A 468 16.13 23.71 5.32
CA ILE A 468 16.34 23.69 6.78
C ILE A 468 17.36 22.61 7.17
N GLY A 469 18.48 23.05 7.74
CA GLY A 469 19.54 22.20 8.29
C GLY A 469 19.22 21.81 9.74
N SER A 470 20.16 22.02 10.66
CA SER A 470 20.01 21.70 12.08
C SER A 470 19.07 22.66 12.82
N TRP A 471 18.29 22.16 13.78
CA TRP A 471 17.34 22.96 14.55
C TRP A 471 17.16 22.45 16.00
N GLN A 472 16.52 23.28 16.82
CA GLN A 472 16.04 22.94 18.16
C GLN A 472 14.56 23.32 18.33
N VAL A 473 13.78 22.45 18.96
CA VAL A 473 12.45 22.77 19.50
C VAL A 473 12.62 23.14 20.96
N ILE A 474 12.14 24.31 21.35
CA ILE A 474 12.39 24.92 22.66
C ILE A 474 11.05 25.28 23.30
N ASN A 475 10.92 25.03 24.61
CA ASN A 475 9.88 25.64 25.42
C ASN A 475 10.20 27.14 25.56
N GLY A 476 9.46 27.99 24.86
CA GLY A 476 9.74 29.42 24.79
C GLY A 476 9.51 30.18 26.10
N GLY A 477 8.88 29.56 27.10
CA GLY A 477 8.73 30.13 28.45
C GLY A 477 9.91 29.81 29.37
N THR A 478 10.53 28.64 29.24
CA THR A 478 11.58 28.16 30.15
C THR A 478 12.98 28.10 29.52
N GLY A 479 13.07 28.15 28.20
CA GLY A 479 14.32 27.96 27.45
C GLY A 479 14.77 26.50 27.34
N ALA A 480 14.00 25.54 27.87
CA ALA A 480 14.36 24.12 27.80
C ALA A 480 14.27 23.58 26.36
N VAL A 481 15.31 22.89 25.91
CA VAL A 481 15.32 22.20 24.61
C VAL A 481 14.50 20.91 24.74
N LEU A 482 13.38 20.84 24.02
CA LEU A 482 12.49 19.68 23.97
C LEU A 482 12.99 18.63 22.97
N LYS A 483 13.60 19.08 21.87
CA LYS A 483 14.18 18.22 20.83
C LYS A 483 15.22 18.98 20.02
N SER A 484 16.18 18.28 19.46
CA SER A 484 17.05 18.80 18.40
C SER A 484 17.06 17.81 17.24
N GLY A 485 17.33 18.31 16.04
CA GLY A 485 17.34 17.50 14.84
C GLY A 485 17.80 18.30 13.62
N SER A 486 17.52 17.76 12.44
CA SER A 486 17.79 18.42 11.16
C SER A 486 16.67 18.15 10.16
N GLY A 487 16.52 19.01 9.15
CA GLY A 487 15.48 18.88 8.13
C GLY A 487 14.10 19.33 8.60
N ALA A 488 13.23 19.72 7.67
CA ALA A 488 11.82 19.97 7.94
C ALA A 488 11.03 18.66 8.08
N GLY A 489 9.77 18.76 8.52
CA GLY A 489 8.86 17.63 8.64
C GLY A 489 8.26 17.48 10.04
N ALA A 490 7.73 16.30 10.31
CA ALA A 490 7.04 16.00 11.55
C ALA A 490 8.02 15.57 12.64
N ILE A 491 7.92 16.23 13.80
CA ILE A 491 8.84 16.14 14.93
C ILE A 491 8.04 15.78 16.18
N THR A 492 8.40 14.68 16.83
CA THR A 492 7.81 14.24 18.10
C THR A 492 8.76 14.46 19.27
N PHE A 493 8.20 14.78 20.43
CA PHE A 493 8.90 14.95 21.70
C PHE A 493 7.98 14.59 22.87
N ALA A 494 8.53 14.54 24.08
CA ALA A 494 7.75 14.24 25.28
C ALA A 494 6.58 15.23 25.41
N SER A 495 5.38 14.74 25.70
CA SER A 495 4.19 15.57 25.90
C SER A 495 4.47 16.66 26.94
N THR A 496 4.41 17.92 26.52
CA THR A 496 4.83 19.06 27.33
C THR A 496 3.71 20.10 27.37
N SER A 497 3.35 20.53 28.58
CA SER A 497 2.42 21.65 28.78
C SER A 497 3.19 22.96 28.76
N LEU A 498 2.86 23.85 27.81
CA LEU A 498 3.60 25.09 27.56
C LEU A 498 2.71 26.15 26.89
N SER A 499 2.98 27.43 27.15
CA SER A 499 2.27 28.56 26.52
C SER A 499 2.97 29.11 25.28
N LYS A 500 4.22 28.71 25.02
CA LYS A 500 4.99 29.10 23.85
C LYS A 500 5.96 28.00 23.43
N ILE A 501 5.93 27.60 22.17
CA ILE A 501 6.88 26.66 21.55
C ILE A 501 7.65 27.37 20.45
N THR A 502 8.98 27.20 20.45
CA THR A 502 9.89 27.86 19.51
C THR A 502 10.62 26.83 18.67
N PHE A 503 10.61 27.00 17.35
CA PHE A 503 11.45 26.29 16.42
C PHE A 503 12.64 27.19 16.05
N ARG A 504 13.83 26.82 16.51
CA ARG A 504 15.09 27.52 16.29
C ARG A 504 15.86 26.83 15.19
N ILE A 505 16.05 27.50 14.06
CA ILE A 505 16.91 27.04 12.96
C ILE A 505 18.34 27.46 13.28
N ALA A 506 19.21 26.48 13.50
CA ALA A 506 20.63 26.67 13.82
C ALA A 506 21.55 26.57 12.58
N SER A 507 21.11 25.92 11.50
CA SER A 507 21.75 25.97 10.19
C SER A 507 20.76 25.72 9.06
N SER A 508 21.09 26.17 7.84
CA SER A 508 20.31 25.94 6.62
C SER A 508 21.19 26.09 5.37
N THR A 509 20.75 25.51 4.25
CA THR A 509 21.31 25.75 2.93
C THR A 509 20.51 26.85 2.24
N GLY A 510 20.97 28.10 2.38
CA GLY A 510 20.28 29.30 1.88
C GLY A 510 19.45 29.99 2.96
N THR A 511 18.44 30.76 2.56
CA THR A 511 17.50 31.38 3.51
C THR A 511 16.27 30.48 3.65
N PRO A 512 16.00 29.91 4.84
CA PRO A 512 14.95 28.92 5.01
C PRO A 512 13.56 29.57 4.97
N LYS A 513 12.58 28.86 4.39
CA LYS A 513 11.20 29.34 4.28
C LYS A 513 10.23 28.36 4.90
N VAL A 514 9.67 28.71 6.06
CA VAL A 514 8.66 27.91 6.76
C VAL A 514 7.29 28.39 6.32
N ALA A 515 6.57 27.54 5.58
CA ALA A 515 5.18 27.79 5.21
C ALA A 515 4.25 27.49 6.38
N GLU A 516 4.44 26.37 7.09
CA GLU A 516 3.60 26.01 8.22
C GLU A 516 4.42 25.51 9.42
N PHE A 517 4.01 25.94 10.61
CA PHE A 517 4.45 25.44 11.91
C PHE A 517 3.23 24.92 12.66
N GLU A 518 2.86 23.68 12.36
CA GLU A 518 1.70 23.00 12.92
C GLU A 518 2.05 22.39 14.28
N THR A 519 1.11 22.39 15.22
CA THR A 519 1.30 21.87 16.59
C THR A 519 0.14 20.95 16.96
N TYR A 520 0.44 19.82 17.59
CA TYR A 520 -0.56 18.79 17.90
C TYR A 520 -0.39 18.23 19.32
N ALA A 521 -1.52 17.91 19.93
CA ALA A 521 -1.57 17.01 21.08
C ALA A 521 -1.26 15.56 20.65
N ALA A 522 -0.95 14.71 21.63
CA ALA A 522 -0.62 13.29 21.42
C ALA A 522 -1.80 12.51 20.81
#